data_AF-A0AA50H546-F1
#
_entry.id   AF-A0AA50H546-F1
#
_cell.length_a   1.000
_cell.length_b   1.000
_cell.length_c   1.000
_cell.angle_alpha   90.00
_cell.angle_beta   90.00
_cell.angle_gamma   90.00
#
_symmetry.space_group_name_H-M   'P 1'
#
loop_
_entity.id
_entity.type
_entity.pdbx_description
1 polymer ?
#
loop_
_entity_poly.entity_id
_entity_poly.type
_entity_poly.pdbx_seq_one_letter_code
_entity_poly.pdbx_strand_id
1 'polypeptide(L)'
;MKREPGMLVARDAYVLEKMARGRPPLTREWQALLDRKLASARLPECGIVPPGLAMIDARVTFHCASGLTDTRTLCLPGTYVPGGAFLPITTFYGLALLGLREGESIAFARPEGRRDWLVLDRVHFQPSADDAAPEQRPAFRLVAGGLEDRSFVPANENGPGEGPGPSAA
;
A
#
# COMPACT_ATOMS: atom_id res chain seq x y z
N MET A 1 19.75 9.55 9.37
CA MET A 1 18.49 8.83 9.03
C MET A 1 17.75 8.54 10.32
N LYS A 2 16.51 9.02 10.46
CA LYS A 2 15.68 8.68 11.62
C LYS A 2 15.12 7.27 11.41
N ARG A 3 15.35 6.39 12.38
CA ARG A 3 14.74 5.05 12.41
C ARG A 3 13.31 5.20 12.91
N GLU A 4 12.41 4.49 12.24
CA GLU A 4 10.95 4.52 12.46
C GLU A 4 10.53 4.46 13.94
N PRO A 5 9.85 5.50 14.45
CA PRO A 5 8.88 5.41 15.53
C PRO A 5 7.50 5.14 14.92
N GLY A 6 7.07 3.88 14.88
CA GLY A 6 5.84 3.48 14.19
C GLY A 6 4.61 4.22 14.72
N MET A 7 3.97 5.04 13.89
CA MET A 7 2.71 5.71 14.24
C MET A 7 1.62 5.27 13.28
N LEU A 8 0.48 4.83 13.79
CA LEU A 8 -0.66 4.45 12.96
C LEU A 8 -1.89 5.24 13.42
N VAL A 9 -2.70 5.71 12.49
CA VAL A 9 -4.04 6.18 12.84
C VAL A 9 -4.93 4.98 13.20
N ALA A 10 -5.99 5.22 13.97
CA ALA A 10 -6.87 4.16 14.47
C ALA A 10 -7.45 3.27 13.35
N ARG A 11 -7.86 3.88 12.22
CA ARG A 11 -8.35 3.15 11.03
C ARG A 11 -7.29 2.17 10.51
N ASP A 12 -6.07 2.63 10.35
CA ASP A 12 -4.98 1.86 9.76
C ASP A 12 -4.57 0.71 10.69
N ALA A 13 -4.47 0.97 11.99
CA ALA A 13 -4.22 -0.05 13.00
C ALA A 13 -5.31 -1.15 12.96
N TYR A 14 -6.59 -0.75 12.90
CA TYR A 14 -7.70 -1.69 12.77
C TYR A 14 -7.61 -2.56 11.51
N VAL A 15 -7.25 -1.96 10.37
CA VAL A 15 -7.06 -2.68 9.10
C VAL A 15 -5.92 -3.69 9.22
N LEU A 16 -4.78 -3.29 9.77
CA LEU A 16 -3.64 -4.20 9.97
C LEU A 16 -3.97 -5.35 10.92
N GLU A 17 -4.70 -5.10 12.02
CA GLU A 17 -5.16 -6.14 12.94
C GLU A 17 -6.11 -7.13 12.25
N LYS A 18 -7.01 -6.64 11.39
CA LYS A 18 -7.90 -7.49 10.60
C LYS A 18 -7.12 -8.35 9.60
N MET A 19 -6.10 -7.79 8.97
CA MET A 19 -5.20 -8.53 8.08
C MET A 19 -4.44 -9.62 8.84
N ALA A 20 -3.91 -9.32 10.03
CA ALA A 20 -3.19 -10.29 10.87
C ALA A 20 -4.06 -11.47 11.32
N ARG A 21 -5.36 -11.25 11.54
CA ARG A 21 -6.33 -12.32 11.87
C ARG A 21 -6.90 -13.04 10.65
N GLY A 22 -6.57 -12.57 9.44
CA GLY A 22 -7.11 -13.07 8.18
C GLY A 22 -6.46 -14.37 7.71
N ARG A 23 -6.51 -14.61 6.40
CA ARG A 23 -5.83 -15.76 5.77
C ARG A 23 -4.31 -15.68 5.98
N PRO A 24 -3.61 -16.83 5.96
CA PRO A 24 -2.18 -16.85 6.19
C PRO A 24 -1.42 -15.95 5.19
N PRO A 25 -0.36 -15.27 5.67
CA PRO A 25 0.46 -14.38 4.87
C PRO A 25 1.14 -15.16 3.73
N LEU A 26 1.43 -14.48 2.64
CA LEU A 26 2.14 -15.06 1.49
C LEU A 26 3.55 -15.55 1.89
N THR A 27 4.21 -14.88 2.84
CA THR A 27 5.59 -15.17 3.27
C THR A 27 5.78 -14.87 4.76
N ARG A 28 6.78 -15.51 5.39
CA ARG A 28 7.10 -15.29 6.82
C ARG A 28 7.66 -13.89 7.06
N GLU A 29 8.44 -13.37 6.11
CA GLU A 29 9.08 -12.06 6.19
C GLU A 29 8.05 -10.94 6.14
N TRP A 30 7.00 -11.10 5.31
CA TRP A 30 5.89 -10.16 5.26
C TRP A 30 5.12 -10.14 6.59
N GLN A 31 4.86 -11.31 7.17
CA GLN A 31 4.22 -11.40 8.49
C GLN A 31 5.06 -10.74 9.59
N ALA A 32 6.37 -10.99 9.60
CA ALA A 32 7.27 -10.38 10.56
C ALA A 32 7.29 -8.84 10.44
N LEU A 33 7.16 -8.30 9.23
CA LEU A 33 7.00 -6.86 9.00
C LEU A 33 5.67 -6.35 9.57
N LEU A 34 4.56 -7.06 9.32
CA LEU A 34 3.24 -6.71 9.86
C LEU A 34 3.23 -6.72 11.40
N ASP A 35 3.75 -7.78 12.00
CA ASP A 35 3.84 -7.92 13.46
C ASP A 35 4.69 -6.81 14.06
N ARG A 36 5.80 -6.46 13.40
CA ARG A 36 6.65 -5.35 13.83
C ARG A 36 5.92 -4.00 13.76
N LYS A 37 5.14 -3.77 12.71
CA LYS A 37 4.33 -2.54 12.56
C LYS A 37 3.28 -2.45 13.67
N LEU A 38 2.54 -3.52 13.92
CA LEU A 38 1.55 -3.57 15.00
C LEU A 38 2.17 -3.41 16.39
N ALA A 39 3.31 -4.07 16.65
CA ALA A 39 3.98 -4.01 17.95
C ALA A 39 4.60 -2.64 18.25
N SER A 40 5.01 -1.89 17.22
CA SER A 40 5.60 -0.56 17.38
C SER A 40 4.60 0.59 17.25
N ALA A 41 3.37 0.31 16.80
CA ALA A 41 2.36 1.29 16.51
C ALA A 41 1.96 2.11 17.75
N ARG A 42 2.08 3.42 17.64
CA ARG A 42 1.48 4.40 18.56
C ARG A 42 0.36 5.13 17.85
N LEU A 43 -0.73 5.39 18.55
CA LEU A 43 -1.80 6.25 18.04
C LEU A 43 -1.42 7.72 18.24
N PRO A 44 -1.82 8.63 17.33
CA PRO A 44 -1.67 10.06 17.54
C PRO A 44 -2.39 10.56 18.81
N GLU A 45 -1.78 11.53 19.49
CA GLU A 45 -2.37 12.17 20.67
C GLU A 45 -3.65 12.94 20.28
N CYS A 46 -4.72 12.78 21.07
CA CYS A 46 -6.03 13.40 20.84
C CYS A 46 -6.64 13.13 19.44
N GLY A 47 -6.18 12.12 18.71
CA GLY A 47 -6.68 11.80 17.37
C GLY A 47 -6.24 12.76 16.27
N ILE A 48 -5.38 13.75 16.58
CA ILE A 48 -4.88 14.69 15.58
C ILE A 48 -3.75 14.02 14.81
N VAL A 49 -3.98 13.76 13.52
CA VAL A 49 -2.98 13.10 12.68
C VAL A 49 -1.86 14.09 12.34
N PRO A 50 -0.58 13.77 12.62
CA PRO A 50 0.51 14.66 12.27
C PRO A 50 0.61 14.86 10.76
N PRO A 51 1.03 16.05 10.29
CA PRO A 51 1.29 16.27 8.88
C PRO A 51 2.48 15.44 8.42
N GLY A 52 2.41 14.98 7.17
CA GLY A 52 3.47 14.19 6.57
C GLY A 52 3.50 12.74 7.05
N LEU A 53 2.41 12.25 7.64
CA LEU A 53 2.26 10.84 8.01
C LEU A 53 1.73 10.05 6.82
N ALA A 54 2.43 8.98 6.45
CA ALA A 54 1.92 8.01 5.50
C ALA A 54 0.82 7.16 6.15
N MET A 55 -0.40 7.31 5.66
CA MET A 55 -1.57 6.55 6.08
C MET A 55 -2.31 5.99 4.88
N ILE A 56 -3.28 5.10 5.10
CA ILE A 56 -4.11 4.59 4.00
C ILE A 56 -4.80 5.77 3.31
N ASP A 57 -4.84 5.72 1.97
CA ASP A 57 -5.36 6.74 1.04
C ASP A 57 -4.47 8.00 0.91
N ALA A 58 -3.33 8.05 1.60
CA ALA A 58 -2.32 9.10 1.40
C ALA A 58 -1.53 8.89 0.11
N ARG A 59 -1.19 9.99 -0.57
CA ARG A 59 -0.32 9.99 -1.76
C ARG A 59 1.11 10.34 -1.35
N VAL A 60 2.04 9.44 -1.60
CA VAL A 60 3.41 9.52 -1.09
C VAL A 60 4.45 9.37 -2.19
N THR A 61 5.58 10.07 -2.05
CA THR A 61 6.82 9.82 -2.80
C THR A 61 7.82 9.15 -1.89
N PHE A 62 8.47 8.11 -2.40
CA PHE A 62 9.47 7.35 -1.67
C PHE A 62 10.57 6.88 -2.62
N HIS A 63 11.73 6.56 -2.06
CA HIS A 63 12.80 5.89 -2.77
C HIS A 63 13.23 4.61 -2.07
N CYS A 64 13.64 3.64 -2.87
CA CYS A 64 14.01 2.29 -2.44
C CYS A 64 15.52 2.06 -2.55
N ALA A 65 15.98 0.95 -1.98
CA ALA A 65 17.36 0.49 -2.07
C ALA A 65 17.90 0.34 -3.51
N SER A 66 17.02 0.13 -4.49
CA SER A 66 17.38 0.08 -5.91
C SER A 66 17.73 1.44 -6.53
N GLY A 67 17.54 2.54 -5.79
CA GLY A 67 17.65 3.91 -6.31
C GLY A 67 16.41 4.39 -7.07
N LEU A 68 15.38 3.54 -7.24
CA LEU A 68 14.12 3.96 -7.83
C LEU A 68 13.37 4.88 -6.86
N THR A 69 12.91 6.02 -7.38
CA THR A 69 11.97 6.92 -6.71
C THR A 69 10.62 6.81 -7.40
N ASP A 70 9.55 6.67 -6.63
CA ASP A 70 8.19 6.51 -7.16
C ASP A 70 7.18 7.28 -6.33
N THR A 71 6.03 7.61 -6.92
CA THR A 71 4.91 8.31 -6.26
C THR A 71 3.62 7.52 -6.40
N ARG A 72 3.07 7.08 -5.27
CA ARG A 72 1.89 6.20 -5.22
C ARG A 72 0.93 6.60 -4.11
N THR A 73 -0.33 6.28 -4.27
CA THR A 73 -1.36 6.35 -3.22
C THR A 73 -1.42 5.02 -2.49
N LEU A 74 -1.21 5.02 -1.18
CA LEU A 74 -1.37 3.84 -0.34
C LEU A 74 -2.83 3.44 -0.33
N CYS A 75 -3.16 2.17 -0.59
CA CYS A 75 -4.56 1.77 -0.69
C CYS A 75 -4.85 0.43 0.00
N LEU A 76 -6.13 0.20 0.28
CA LEU A 76 -6.62 -1.07 0.77
C LEU A 76 -6.50 -2.18 -0.30
N PRO A 77 -6.43 -3.45 0.13
CA PRO A 77 -6.57 -4.57 -0.80
C PRO A 77 -7.90 -4.50 -1.55
N GLY A 78 -7.86 -4.70 -2.87
CA GLY A 78 -9.05 -4.69 -3.73
C GLY A 78 -9.45 -3.32 -4.31
N THR A 79 -8.87 -2.22 -3.81
CA THR A 79 -9.06 -0.86 -4.37
C THR A 79 -8.08 -0.57 -5.54
N TYR A 80 -7.28 -1.56 -5.93
CA TYR A 80 -6.32 -1.42 -7.02
C TYR A 80 -7.04 -1.26 -8.36
N VAL A 81 -6.73 -0.16 -9.06
CA VAL A 81 -7.14 0.08 -10.45
C VAL A 81 -5.92 -0.10 -11.35
N PRO A 82 -5.94 -1.04 -12.33
CA PRO A 82 -4.85 -1.22 -13.29
C PRO A 82 -4.47 0.10 -14.00
N GLY A 83 -3.18 0.40 -14.08
CA GLY A 83 -2.67 1.66 -14.65
C GLY A 83 -2.74 2.86 -13.69
N GLY A 84 -3.33 2.68 -12.50
CA GLY A 84 -3.36 3.70 -11.45
C GLY A 84 -2.04 3.79 -10.67
N ALA A 85 -1.77 4.97 -10.12
CA ALA A 85 -0.65 5.20 -9.21
C ALA A 85 -0.97 4.71 -7.79
N PHE A 86 -1.42 3.46 -7.63
CA PHE A 86 -1.78 2.87 -6.32
C PHE A 86 -0.74 1.86 -5.84
N LEU A 87 -0.54 1.81 -4.53
CA LEU A 87 0.34 0.86 -3.87
C LEU A 87 -0.42 0.19 -2.72
N PRO A 88 -0.91 -1.06 -2.92
CA PRO A 88 -1.66 -1.77 -1.89
C PRO A 88 -0.80 -2.01 -0.64
N ILE A 89 -1.39 -1.82 0.54
CA ILE A 89 -0.74 -2.11 1.83
C ILE A 89 -0.48 -3.60 2.07
N THR A 90 -0.98 -4.47 1.19
CA THR A 90 -0.65 -5.90 1.18
C THR A 90 0.70 -6.20 0.54
N THR A 91 1.31 -5.24 -0.15
CA THR A 91 2.68 -5.36 -0.67
C THR A 91 3.70 -5.07 0.43
N PHE A 92 4.95 -5.50 0.27
CA PHE A 92 6.02 -5.15 1.20
C PHE A 92 6.23 -3.64 1.29
N TYR A 93 6.29 -2.94 0.16
CA TYR A 93 6.50 -1.49 0.14
C TYR A 93 5.32 -0.71 0.72
N GLY A 94 4.08 -1.08 0.37
CA GLY A 94 2.89 -0.45 0.92
C GLY A 94 2.80 -0.61 2.44
N LEU A 95 3.04 -1.82 2.96
CA LEU A 95 3.08 -2.07 4.40
C LEU A 95 4.24 -1.32 5.08
N ALA A 96 5.42 -1.31 4.47
CA ALA A 96 6.60 -0.67 5.02
C ALA A 96 6.46 0.86 5.09
N LEU A 97 5.82 1.49 4.13
CA LEU A 97 5.56 2.94 4.13
C LEU A 97 4.53 3.36 5.19
N LEU A 98 3.56 2.49 5.48
CA LEU A 98 2.46 2.82 6.37
C LEU A 98 2.95 3.19 7.77
N GLY A 99 2.61 4.39 8.22
CA GLY A 99 3.01 4.92 9.52
C GLY A 99 4.37 5.58 9.60
N LEU A 100 5.09 5.69 8.48
CA LEU A 100 6.30 6.53 8.39
C LEU A 100 5.94 8.01 8.28
N ARG A 101 6.83 8.86 8.75
CA ARG A 101 6.80 10.31 8.48
C ARG A 101 7.84 10.71 7.44
N GLU A 102 7.65 11.86 6.80
CA GLU A 102 8.62 12.40 5.85
C GLU A 102 10.06 12.42 6.42
N GLY A 103 11.01 11.90 5.64
CA GLY A 103 12.41 11.72 6.01
C GLY A 103 12.72 10.48 6.86
N GLU A 104 11.70 9.70 7.25
CA GLU A 104 11.90 8.44 7.96
C GLU A 104 12.13 7.27 7.01
N SER A 105 12.82 6.27 7.54
CA SER A 105 13.27 5.12 6.78
C SER A 105 12.98 3.83 7.53
N ILE A 106 12.78 2.77 6.75
CA ILE A 106 12.51 1.43 7.27
C ILE A 106 13.28 0.41 6.46
N ALA A 107 13.87 -0.57 7.15
CA ALA A 107 14.46 -1.75 6.53
C ALA A 107 13.64 -2.99 6.89
N PHE A 108 13.50 -3.92 5.96
CA PHE A 108 12.73 -5.15 6.15
C PHE A 108 13.35 -6.31 5.39
N ALA A 109 13.03 -7.52 5.85
CA ALA A 109 13.43 -8.75 5.18
C ALA A 109 12.50 -9.03 3.99
N ARG A 110 13.04 -9.69 2.98
CA ARG A 110 12.33 -10.23 1.82
C ARG A 110 12.63 -11.73 1.74
N PRO A 111 11.80 -12.50 1.01
CA PRO A 111 12.09 -13.91 0.73
C PRO A 111 13.51 -14.12 0.20
N GLU A 112 14.00 -15.35 0.32
CA GLU A 112 15.33 -15.74 -0.16
C GLU A 112 16.48 -15.01 0.55
N GLY A 113 16.27 -14.56 1.79
CA GLY A 113 17.29 -13.91 2.61
C GLY A 113 17.64 -12.49 2.17
N ARG A 114 16.90 -11.92 1.21
CA ARG A 114 17.09 -10.56 0.73
C ARG A 114 16.72 -9.56 1.82
N ARG A 115 17.39 -8.41 1.81
CA ARG A 115 17.05 -7.26 2.66
C ARG A 115 16.78 -6.08 1.77
N ASP A 116 15.80 -5.29 2.16
CA ASP A 116 15.37 -4.12 1.42
C ASP A 116 15.15 -2.97 2.39
N TRP A 117 15.13 -1.75 1.85
CA TRP A 117 14.84 -0.56 2.62
C TRP A 117 14.21 0.50 1.73
N LEU A 118 13.44 1.38 2.36
CA LEU A 118 12.90 2.56 1.71
C LEU A 118 12.92 3.75 2.66
N VAL A 119 12.79 4.93 2.07
CA VAL A 119 12.65 6.22 2.77
C VAL A 119 11.39 6.88 2.23
N LEU A 120 10.57 7.41 3.14
CA LEU A 120 9.44 8.26 2.77
C LEU A 120 9.96 9.68 2.52
N ASP A 121 9.95 10.15 1.28
CA ASP A 121 10.45 11.48 0.94
C ASP A 121 9.40 12.56 1.22
N ARG A 122 8.18 12.34 0.73
CA ARG A 122 7.08 13.30 0.79
C ARG A 122 5.71 12.65 0.90
N VAL A 123 4.79 13.33 1.57
CA VAL A 123 3.35 13.05 1.57
C VAL A 123 2.65 14.23 0.90
N HIS A 124 2.21 14.02 -0.34
CA HIS A 124 1.55 15.04 -1.16
C HIS A 124 0.10 15.28 -0.78
N PHE A 125 -0.56 14.22 -0.30
CA PHE A 125 -1.95 14.26 0.13
C PHE A 125 -2.12 13.33 1.32
N GLN A 126 -2.84 13.80 2.33
CA GLN A 126 -3.19 13.05 3.52
C GLN A 126 -4.69 13.23 3.76
N PRO A 127 -5.47 12.14 3.92
CA PRO A 127 -6.88 12.25 4.21
C PRO A 127 -7.15 13.02 5.51
N SER A 128 -8.18 13.87 5.50
CA SER A 128 -8.69 14.52 6.70
C SER A 128 -9.31 13.46 7.62
N ALA A 129 -9.29 13.67 8.94
CA ALA A 129 -9.94 12.74 9.88
C ALA A 129 -11.44 12.56 9.60
N ASP A 130 -12.11 13.55 9.00
CA ASP A 130 -13.52 13.51 8.60
C ASP A 130 -13.78 12.80 7.26
N ASP A 131 -12.78 12.65 6.39
CA ASP A 131 -12.93 11.98 5.09
C ASP A 131 -12.90 10.44 5.21
N ALA A 132 -12.70 9.90 6.41
CA ALA A 132 -12.66 8.47 6.71
C ALA A 132 -14.04 7.77 6.70
N ALA A 133 -15.07 8.41 6.14
CA ALA A 133 -16.34 7.76 5.82
C ALA A 133 -16.16 6.90 4.55
N PRO A 134 -16.81 5.72 4.46
CA PRO A 134 -16.67 4.87 3.28
C PRO A 134 -17.09 5.65 2.04
N GLU A 135 -16.24 5.60 1.01
CA GLU A 135 -16.46 6.14 -0.33
C GLU A 135 -17.95 6.03 -0.69
N GLN A 136 -18.59 7.18 -0.90
CA GLN A 136 -19.84 7.22 -1.63
C GLN A 136 -19.55 6.55 -2.97
N ARG A 137 -20.01 5.30 -3.12
CA ARG A 137 -19.95 4.58 -4.39
C ARG A 137 -20.47 5.55 -5.47
N PRO A 138 -19.66 5.95 -6.46
CA PRO A 138 -20.23 6.67 -7.59
C PRO A 138 -21.31 5.76 -8.16
N ALA A 139 -22.53 6.29 -8.29
CA ALA A 139 -23.66 5.57 -8.85
C ALA A 139 -23.44 5.37 -10.36
N PHE A 140 -22.46 4.55 -10.75
CA PHE A 140 -22.37 4.10 -12.12
C PHE A 140 -23.41 3.00 -12.33
N ARG A 141 -24.31 3.25 -13.29
CA ARG A 141 -25.29 2.28 -13.76
C ARG A 141 -24.57 1.27 -14.63
N LEU A 142 -24.48 0.02 -14.18
CA LEU A 142 -24.01 -1.11 -15.00
C LEU A 142 -24.93 -1.24 -16.22
N VAL A 143 -24.41 -0.98 -17.42
CA VAL A 143 -25.07 -1.32 -18.68
C VAL A 143 -24.61 -2.72 -19.05
N ALA A 144 -25.49 -3.71 -18.91
CA ALA A 144 -25.22 -5.08 -19.31
C ALA A 144 -25.13 -5.14 -20.84
N GLY A 145 -23.93 -5.31 -21.39
CA GLY A 145 -23.74 -5.35 -22.84
C GLY A 145 -22.35 -5.72 -23.36
N GLY A 146 -21.53 -6.42 -22.58
CA GLY A 146 -20.20 -6.80 -23.09
C GLY A 146 -19.39 -7.65 -22.13
N LEU A 147 -19.75 -8.93 -22.00
CA LEU A 147 -18.87 -9.93 -21.42
C LEU A 147 -18.70 -11.07 -22.42
N GLU A 148 -18.00 -10.79 -23.52
CA GLU A 148 -17.37 -11.85 -24.30
C GLU A 148 -16.00 -12.15 -23.67
N ASP A 149 -16.01 -13.22 -22.89
CA ASP A 149 -14.93 -14.19 -22.60
C ASP A 149 -13.47 -13.71 -22.73
N ARG A 150 -13.08 -12.69 -21.96
CA ARG A 150 -11.67 -12.40 -21.71
C ARG A 150 -11.23 -13.08 -20.43
N SER A 151 -10.61 -14.25 -20.57
CA SER A 151 -9.92 -14.94 -19.50
C SER A 151 -8.92 -14.00 -18.81
N PHE A 152 -9.09 -13.82 -17.50
CA PHE A 152 -8.32 -12.88 -16.71
C PHE A 152 -6.96 -13.50 -16.36
N VAL A 153 -5.87 -12.86 -16.81
CA VAL A 153 -4.51 -13.24 -16.44
C VAL A 153 -4.04 -12.35 -15.28
N PRO A 154 -3.61 -12.90 -14.14
CA PRO A 154 -3.09 -12.11 -13.03
C PRO A 154 -1.79 -11.40 -13.42
N ALA A 155 -1.71 -10.09 -13.17
CA ALA A 155 -0.48 -9.32 -13.37
C ALA A 155 0.55 -9.66 -12.28
N ASN A 156 1.76 -10.01 -12.70
CA ASN A 156 2.92 -10.11 -11.82
C ASN A 156 3.73 -8.79 -11.83
N GLU A 157 4.66 -8.66 -10.89
CA GLU A 157 5.50 -7.46 -10.73
C GLU A 157 6.49 -7.21 -11.89
N ASN A 158 6.61 -8.14 -12.84
CA ASN A 158 7.51 -8.05 -14.00
C ASN A 158 6.81 -7.55 -15.28
N GLY A 159 5.53 -7.16 -15.19
CA GLY A 159 4.73 -6.77 -16.35
C GLY A 159 4.21 -7.98 -17.13
N PRO A 160 3.27 -7.77 -18.07
CA PRO A 160 2.77 -8.85 -18.90
C PRO A 160 3.91 -9.39 -19.78
N GLY A 161 4.19 -10.69 -19.68
CA GLY A 161 5.13 -11.35 -20.58
C GLY A 161 4.73 -11.16 -22.05
N GLU A 162 5.74 -11.12 -22.94
CA GLU A 162 5.58 -10.92 -24.38
C GLU A 162 4.68 -12.00 -25.00
N GLY A 163 3.36 -11.76 -24.97
CA GLY A 163 2.38 -12.47 -25.77
C GLY A 163 2.24 -11.80 -27.14
N PRO A 164 2.01 -12.59 -28.21
CA PRO A 164 1.94 -12.04 -29.57
C PRO A 164 0.74 -11.10 -29.68
N GLY A 165 0.98 -9.88 -30.18
CA GLY A 165 -0.07 -8.89 -30.42
C GLY A 165 -1.10 -9.38 -31.45
N PRO A 166 -2.35 -8.93 -31.36
CA PRO A 166 -3.40 -9.40 -32.27
C PRO A 166 -3.15 -8.86 -33.69
N SER A 167 -3.06 -9.77 -34.67
CA SER A 167 -3.16 -9.42 -36.09
C SER A 167 -4.57 -8.95 -36.40
N ALA A 168 -4.69 -7.74 -36.94
CA ALA A 168 -5.94 -7.24 -37.51
C ALA A 168 -6.20 -7.95 -38.86
N ALA A 169 -7.39 -8.51 -39.00
CA ALA A 169 -7.99 -8.92 -40.28
C ALA A 169 -9.40 -8.32 -40.36
#